data_AF-A0A645GW11-F1
#
_entry.id   AF-A0A645GW11-F1
#
_cell.length_a   1.000
_cell.length_b   1.000
_cell.length_c   1.000
_cell.angle_alpha   90.00
_cell.angle_beta   90.00
_cell.angle_gamma   90.00
#
_symmetry.space_group_name_H-M   'P 1'
#
loop_
_entity.id
_entity.type
_entity.pdbx_description
1 polymer ?
#
loop_
_entity_poly.entity_id
_entity_poly.type
_entity_poly.pdbx_seq_one_letter_code
_entity_poly.pdbx_strand_id
1 'polypeptide(L)'
;MYEKAKEVIAKEKDSIDAIFIWAGTNDYNMSTIIGDFFTETIEIVNYNGKDTYRKHRTPIMTNATFCGRINKTLSLLKENYPDKQIIILTPIHRGDFTAGSTNVQPNENYANGLGLYHEAYVEALKKAGTYWSVPVIDLHGLTGIFPVSDAYLPYCASETDRLHPNTKGHYRIAKTIQYQLLALPGDF
;
A
#
# COMPACT_ATOMS: atom_id res chain seq x y z
N MET A 1 1.14 -9.32 -1.04
CA MET A 1 2.29 -8.45 -0.72
C MET A 1 3.46 -9.25 -0.14
N TYR A 2 3.31 -9.86 1.05
CA TYR A 2 4.39 -10.61 1.73
C TYR A 2 5.08 -11.70 0.89
N GLU A 3 4.32 -12.61 0.24
CA GLU A 3 4.95 -13.65 -0.60
C GLU A 3 5.72 -13.06 -1.79
N LYS A 4 5.27 -11.92 -2.33
CA LYS A 4 5.97 -11.24 -3.41
C LYS A 4 7.30 -10.66 -2.95
N ALA A 5 7.36 -10.12 -1.73
CA ALA A 5 8.61 -9.67 -1.12
C ALA A 5 9.61 -10.82 -0.96
N LYS A 6 9.15 -12.00 -0.53
CA LYS A 6 10.00 -13.21 -0.46
C LYS A 6 10.54 -13.61 -1.83
N GLU A 7 9.70 -13.59 -2.87
CA GLU A 7 10.13 -13.90 -4.24
C GLU A 7 11.22 -12.94 -4.73
N VAL A 8 11.07 -11.64 -4.46
CA VAL A 8 12.05 -10.61 -4.84
C VAL A 8 13.38 -10.83 -4.11
N ILE A 9 13.34 -11.06 -2.79
CA ILE A 9 14.54 -11.35 -1.99
C ILE A 9 15.27 -12.59 -2.50
N ALA A 10 14.55 -13.63 -2.87
CA ALA A 10 15.14 -14.88 -3.35
C ALA A 10 15.83 -14.76 -4.72
N LYS A 11 15.39 -13.82 -5.56
CA LYS A 11 15.86 -13.70 -6.95
C LYS A 11 16.90 -12.60 -7.17
N GLU A 12 16.74 -11.46 -6.51
CA GLU A 12 17.38 -10.21 -6.92
C GLU A 12 18.21 -9.57 -5.79
N LYS A 13 18.59 -10.34 -4.76
CA LYS A 13 19.10 -9.85 -3.47
C LYS A 13 20.13 -8.72 -3.59
N ASP A 14 21.20 -8.90 -4.36
CA ASP A 14 22.30 -7.92 -4.37
C ASP A 14 22.16 -6.84 -5.46
N SER A 15 21.15 -6.95 -6.33
CA SER A 15 20.98 -6.09 -7.53
C SER A 15 19.93 -4.99 -7.38
N ILE A 16 19.25 -4.92 -6.23
CA ILE A 16 18.16 -3.98 -5.99
C ILE A 16 18.68 -2.69 -5.38
N ASP A 17 18.42 -1.57 -6.06
CA ASP A 17 18.68 -0.22 -5.53
C ASP A 17 17.47 0.36 -4.78
N ALA A 18 16.25 0.06 -5.26
CA ALA A 18 15.01 0.57 -4.68
C ALA A 18 13.83 -0.39 -4.88
N ILE A 19 12.85 -0.30 -3.98
CA ILE A 19 11.66 -1.16 -3.96
C ILE A 19 10.40 -0.30 -3.91
N PHE A 20 9.51 -0.48 -4.89
CA PHE A 20 8.14 0.06 -4.85
C PHE A 20 7.15 -0.99 -4.39
N ILE A 21 6.36 -0.65 -3.38
CA ILE A 21 5.21 -1.44 -2.91
C ILE A 21 3.94 -0.75 -3.39
N TRP A 22 3.37 -1.22 -4.50
CA TRP A 22 2.08 -0.74 -5.02
C TRP A 22 1.00 -1.81 -4.82
N ALA A 23 0.10 -1.60 -3.86
CA ALA A 23 -0.86 -2.61 -3.41
C ALA A 23 -2.13 -1.99 -2.80
N GLY A 24 -3.08 -2.83 -2.38
CA GLY A 24 -4.27 -2.44 -1.61
C GLY A 24 -5.59 -2.51 -2.38
N THR A 25 -5.60 -2.25 -3.69
CA THR A 25 -6.85 -2.26 -4.48
C THR A 25 -7.58 -3.62 -4.47
N ASN A 26 -6.82 -4.71 -4.47
CA ASN A 26 -7.39 -6.07 -4.37
C ASN A 26 -7.81 -6.42 -2.95
N ASP A 27 -7.11 -5.93 -1.92
CA ASP A 27 -7.52 -6.12 -0.53
C ASP A 27 -8.89 -5.44 -0.26
N TYR A 28 -9.12 -4.27 -0.86
CA TYR A 28 -10.42 -3.60 -0.91
C TYR A 28 -11.48 -4.47 -1.60
N ASN A 29 -11.24 -4.90 -2.84
CA ASN A 29 -12.20 -5.71 -3.61
C ASN A 29 -12.56 -7.03 -2.90
N MET A 30 -11.57 -7.69 -2.30
CA MET A 30 -11.74 -8.95 -1.56
C MET A 30 -12.33 -8.76 -0.16
N SER A 31 -12.69 -7.54 0.24
CA SER A 31 -13.25 -7.27 1.57
C SER A 31 -12.30 -7.74 2.69
N THR A 32 -11.00 -7.49 2.53
CA THR A 32 -9.99 -7.88 3.51
C THR A 32 -10.12 -7.02 4.76
N ILE A 33 -10.21 -7.64 5.94
CA ILE A 33 -10.27 -6.92 7.22
C ILE A 33 -9.03 -6.03 7.38
N ILE A 34 -9.22 -4.74 7.69
CA ILE A 34 -8.11 -3.79 7.87
C ILE A 34 -7.22 -4.21 9.06
N GLY A 35 -7.84 -4.41 10.23
CA GLY A 35 -7.16 -4.76 11.48
C GLY A 35 -6.24 -3.66 12.00
N ASP A 36 -5.53 -3.96 13.08
CA ASP A 36 -4.60 -3.01 13.72
C ASP A 36 -3.15 -3.30 13.36
N PHE A 37 -2.31 -2.27 13.48
CA PHE A 37 -0.86 -2.40 13.31
C PHE A 37 -0.19 -2.98 14.56
N PHE A 38 -0.73 -2.75 15.75
CA PHE A 38 -0.09 -3.12 17.01
C PHE A 38 -1.09 -3.71 18.00
N THR A 39 -0.63 -4.61 18.85
CA THR A 39 -1.23 -4.86 20.16
C THR A 39 -0.51 -4.01 21.21
N GLU A 40 -1.17 -3.75 22.34
CA GLU A 40 -0.60 -2.94 23.42
C GLU A 40 -0.71 -3.65 24.76
N THR A 41 0.35 -3.56 25.56
CA THR A 41 0.46 -4.11 26.92
C THR A 41 1.08 -3.06 27.84
N ILE A 42 1.01 -3.28 29.16
CA ILE A 42 1.79 -2.49 30.13
C ILE A 42 3.02 -3.31 30.50
N GLU A 43 4.20 -2.73 30.31
CA GLU A 43 5.48 -3.34 30.64
C GLU A 43 6.23 -2.48 31.65
N ILE A 44 7.12 -3.12 32.43
CA ILE A 44 8.01 -2.42 33.36
C ILE A 44 9.31 -2.14 32.63
N VAL A 45 9.67 -0.87 32.52
CA VAL A 45 10.92 -0.42 31.89
C VAL A 45 11.68 0.52 32.81
N ASN A 46 13.00 0.49 32.70
CA ASN A 46 13.86 1.41 33.41
C ASN A 46 13.80 2.81 32.77
N TYR A 47 13.40 3.81 33.55
CA TYR A 47 13.45 5.22 33.17
C TYR A 47 14.23 5.99 34.24
N ASN A 48 15.40 6.50 33.87
CA ASN A 48 16.32 7.20 34.78
C ASN A 48 16.67 6.38 36.03
N GLY A 49 17.01 5.10 35.86
CA GLY A 49 17.43 4.21 36.94
C GLY A 49 16.29 3.70 37.82
N LYS A 50 15.03 4.01 37.50
CA LYS A 50 13.85 3.56 38.23
C LYS A 50 12.92 2.75 37.35
N ASP A 51 12.37 1.69 37.92
CA ASP A 51 11.34 0.90 37.25
C ASP A 51 10.05 1.71 37.13
N THR A 52 9.51 1.74 35.92
CA THR A 52 8.29 2.47 35.62
C THR A 52 7.40 1.66 34.69
N TYR A 53 6.09 1.71 34.93
CA TYR A 53 5.10 1.12 34.02
C TYR A 53 4.95 2.02 32.79
N ARG A 54 5.10 1.45 31.60
CA ARG A 54 4.89 2.12 30.32
C ARG A 54 4.00 1.27 29.43
N LYS A 55 3.17 1.95 28.65
CA LYS A 55 2.43 1.31 27.57
C LYS A 55 3.43 0.95 26.48
N HIS A 56 3.51 -0.34 26.16
CA HIS A 56 4.35 -0.87 25.11
C HIS A 56 3.46 -1.41 23.98
N ARG A 57 3.93 -1.30 22.74
CA ARG A 57 3.18 -1.76 21.57
C ARG A 57 4.03 -2.74 20.77
N THR A 58 3.43 -3.83 20.32
CA THR A 58 4.11 -4.87 19.53
C THR A 58 3.43 -5.02 18.17
N PRO A 59 4.17 -5.00 17.05
CA PRO A 59 3.56 -5.14 15.73
C PRO A 59 2.82 -6.48 15.56
N ILE A 60 1.62 -6.43 14.98
CA ILE A 60 0.84 -7.64 14.68
C ILE A 60 1.36 -8.26 13.37
N MET A 61 1.98 -9.44 13.46
CA MET A 61 2.58 -10.14 12.31
C MET A 61 1.67 -11.26 11.78
N THR A 62 0.57 -10.91 11.11
CA THR A 62 -0.43 -11.88 10.62
C THR A 62 -0.77 -11.72 9.15
N ASN A 63 -1.22 -12.80 8.50
CA ASN A 63 -1.79 -12.74 7.14
C ASN A 63 -3.31 -12.48 7.13
N ALA A 64 -3.95 -12.45 8.31
CA ALA A 64 -5.39 -12.36 8.46
C ALA A 64 -5.95 -10.95 8.19
N THR A 65 -5.14 -9.90 8.36
CA THR A 65 -5.57 -8.51 8.23
C THR A 65 -4.63 -7.73 7.30
N PHE A 66 -5.13 -6.63 6.73
CA PHE A 66 -4.36 -5.78 5.84
C PHE A 66 -3.15 -5.15 6.56
N CYS A 67 -3.36 -4.56 7.74
CA CYS A 67 -2.29 -4.00 8.56
C CYS A 67 -1.25 -5.07 8.97
N GLY A 68 -1.69 -6.28 9.28
CA GLY A 68 -0.79 -7.40 9.58
C GLY A 68 0.08 -7.81 8.39
N ARG A 69 -0.51 -7.86 7.18
CA ARG A 69 0.23 -8.15 5.94
C ARG A 69 1.26 -7.07 5.64
N ILE A 70 0.91 -5.80 5.88
CA ILE A 70 1.82 -4.67 5.73
C ILE A 70 3.00 -4.80 6.71
N ASN A 71 2.73 -5.03 8.00
CA ASN A 71 3.77 -5.25 9.01
C ASN A 71 4.75 -6.34 8.61
N LYS A 72 4.23 -7.52 8.24
CA LYS A 72 5.07 -8.64 7.81
C LYS A 72 5.95 -8.29 6.61
N THR A 73 5.37 -7.59 5.64
CA THR A 73 6.11 -7.21 4.41
C THR A 73 7.21 -6.22 4.73
N LEU A 74 6.91 -5.16 5.49
CA LEU A 74 7.88 -4.11 5.80
C LEU A 74 8.98 -4.58 6.75
N SER A 75 8.66 -5.42 7.74
CA SER A 75 9.67 -6.08 8.60
C SER A 75 10.65 -6.86 7.74
N LEU A 76 10.14 -7.77 6.89
CA LEU A 76 10.96 -8.60 6.03
C LEU A 76 11.84 -7.78 5.08
N LEU A 77 11.27 -6.78 4.42
CA LEU A 77 12.03 -5.95 3.47
C LEU A 77 13.10 -5.12 4.19
N LYS A 78 12.80 -4.51 5.33
CA LYS A 78 13.80 -3.71 6.08
C LYS A 78 14.90 -4.56 6.70
N GLU A 79 14.61 -5.79 7.12
CA GLU A 79 15.62 -6.73 7.61
C GLU A 79 16.58 -7.17 6.49
N ASN A 80 16.10 -7.28 5.24
CA ASN A 80 16.90 -7.76 4.11
C ASN A 80 17.54 -6.64 3.28
N TYR A 81 16.98 -5.43 3.32
CA TYR A 81 17.40 -4.26 2.55
C TYR A 81 17.49 -3.00 3.43
N PRO A 82 18.29 -3.02 4.51
CA PRO A 82 18.38 -1.89 5.44
C PRO A 82 18.99 -0.63 4.80
N ASP A 83 19.76 -0.80 3.73
CA ASP A 83 20.47 0.25 2.99
C ASP A 83 19.77 0.65 1.67
N LYS A 84 18.59 0.08 1.36
CA LYS A 84 17.87 0.38 0.12
C LYS A 84 16.65 1.25 0.33
N GLN A 85 16.30 2.02 -0.69
CA GLN A 85 15.12 2.86 -0.66
C GLN A 85 13.85 2.02 -0.85
N ILE A 86 13.03 1.90 0.21
CA ILE A 86 11.71 1.25 0.15
C ILE A 86 10.63 2.33 0.14
N ILE A 87 9.76 2.34 -0.87
CA ILE A 87 8.70 3.34 -1.05
C ILE A 87 7.35 2.65 -1.22
N ILE A 88 6.33 3.11 -0.50
CA ILE A 88 4.94 2.67 -0.69
C ILE A 88 4.27 3.59 -1.70
N LEU A 89 3.52 3.00 -2.65
CA LEU A 89 2.64 3.71 -3.56
C LEU A 89 1.19 3.38 -3.17
N THR A 90 0.36 4.39 -2.87
CA THR A 90 -1.06 4.16 -2.60
C THR A 90 -1.79 3.68 -3.87
N PRO A 91 -2.88 2.91 -3.78
CA PRO A 91 -3.67 2.55 -4.95
C PRO A 91 -4.31 3.80 -5.57
N ILE A 92 -4.31 3.90 -6.89
CA ILE A 92 -5.04 4.96 -7.61
C ILE A 92 -6.55 4.82 -7.42
N HIS A 93 -7.31 5.89 -7.70
CA HIS A 93 -8.76 5.78 -7.82
C HIS A 93 -9.16 4.70 -8.84
N ARG A 94 -10.30 4.03 -8.61
CA ARG A 94 -10.78 2.88 -9.41
C ARG A 94 -12.24 3.02 -9.85
N GLY A 95 -12.49 2.68 -11.11
CA GLY A 95 -13.83 2.64 -11.70
C GLY A 95 -14.41 1.23 -11.74
N ASP A 96 -15.53 1.09 -12.45
CA ASP A 96 -16.18 -0.21 -12.65
C ASP A 96 -15.31 -1.16 -13.47
N PHE A 97 -15.35 -2.44 -13.13
CA PHE A 97 -14.63 -3.49 -13.84
C PHE A 97 -15.50 -4.72 -14.01
N THR A 98 -15.61 -5.20 -15.24
CA THR A 98 -16.33 -6.42 -15.59
C THR A 98 -15.45 -7.32 -16.46
N ALA A 99 -15.14 -8.50 -15.96
CA ALA A 99 -14.47 -9.58 -16.69
C ALA A 99 -15.35 -10.84 -16.68
N GLY A 100 -16.21 -10.97 -17.68
CA GLY A 100 -17.19 -12.05 -17.74
C GLY A 100 -18.34 -11.87 -16.74
N SER A 101 -19.11 -12.92 -16.50
CA SER A 101 -20.35 -12.85 -15.70
C SER A 101 -20.15 -12.89 -14.18
N THR A 102 -18.99 -13.34 -13.71
CA THR A 102 -18.75 -13.61 -12.28
C THR A 102 -17.69 -12.71 -11.65
N ASN A 103 -16.90 -12.00 -12.44
CA ASN A 103 -15.92 -11.03 -11.95
C ASN A 103 -16.39 -9.61 -12.30
N VAL A 104 -17.34 -9.13 -11.50
CA VAL A 104 -17.91 -7.78 -11.59
C VAL A 104 -17.54 -7.04 -10.31
N GLN A 105 -16.85 -5.92 -10.47
CA GLN A 105 -16.34 -5.11 -9.37
C GLN A 105 -16.88 -3.69 -9.53
N PRO A 106 -17.69 -3.20 -8.58
CA PRO A 106 -18.20 -1.84 -8.64
C PRO A 106 -17.06 -0.82 -8.45
N ASN A 107 -17.29 0.40 -8.94
CA ASN A 107 -16.41 1.54 -8.69
C ASN A 107 -16.31 1.88 -7.19
N GLU A 108 -15.36 2.75 -6.87
CA GLU A 108 -15.02 3.09 -5.48
C GLU A 108 -16.07 3.90 -4.70
N ASN A 109 -17.15 4.39 -5.33
CA ASN A 109 -18.25 5.02 -4.60
C ASN A 109 -19.11 4.00 -3.83
N TYR A 110 -18.87 2.71 -4.02
CA TYR A 110 -19.50 1.65 -3.25
C TYR A 110 -18.58 1.21 -2.12
N ALA A 111 -19.15 0.83 -0.99
CA ALA A 111 -18.39 0.12 0.03
C ALA A 111 -18.19 -1.35 -0.39
N ASN A 112 -17.10 -1.96 0.08
CA ASN A 112 -16.91 -3.40 -0.07
C ASN A 112 -17.81 -4.20 0.89
N GLY A 113 -17.66 -5.53 0.91
CA GLY A 113 -18.47 -6.43 1.74
C GLY A 113 -18.34 -6.23 3.25
N LEU A 114 -17.38 -5.42 3.72
CA LEU A 114 -17.24 -5.03 5.13
C LEU A 114 -17.82 -3.63 5.44
N GLY A 115 -18.43 -2.95 4.45
CA GLY A 115 -18.87 -1.56 4.62
C GLY A 115 -17.74 -0.54 4.60
N LEU A 116 -16.56 -0.91 4.07
CA LEU A 116 -15.41 -0.02 3.96
C LEU A 116 -15.27 0.52 2.54
N TYR A 117 -14.99 1.82 2.43
CA TYR A 117 -14.61 2.45 1.16
C TYR A 117 -13.12 2.23 0.85
N HIS A 118 -12.74 2.49 -0.40
CA HIS A 118 -11.39 2.28 -0.91
C HIS A 118 -10.33 3.08 -0.10
N GLU A 119 -10.69 4.26 0.37
CA GLU A 119 -9.86 5.16 1.17
C GLU A 119 -9.41 4.52 2.48
N ALA A 120 -10.17 3.59 3.06
CA ALA A 120 -9.75 2.91 4.29
C ALA A 120 -8.42 2.14 4.10
N TYR A 121 -8.20 1.57 2.90
CA TYR A 121 -6.98 0.86 2.55
C TYR A 121 -5.86 1.84 2.17
N VAL A 122 -6.18 2.96 1.53
CA VAL A 122 -5.23 4.06 1.26
C VAL A 122 -4.67 4.61 2.57
N GLU A 123 -5.54 4.91 3.54
CA GLU A 123 -5.15 5.48 4.83
C GLU A 123 -4.35 4.50 5.69
N ALA A 124 -4.62 3.20 5.60
CA ALA A 124 -3.79 2.18 6.25
C ALA A 124 -2.36 2.17 5.70
N LEU A 125 -2.17 2.32 4.37
CA LEU A 125 -0.84 2.41 3.75
C LEU A 125 -0.11 3.70 4.15
N LYS A 126 -0.81 4.84 4.23
CA LYS A 126 -0.24 6.10 4.72
C LYS A 126 0.24 5.98 6.17
N LYS A 127 -0.58 5.39 7.05
CA LYS A 127 -0.19 5.12 8.45
C LYS A 127 1.03 4.20 8.56
N ALA A 128 1.13 3.20 7.68
CA ALA A 128 2.30 2.33 7.64
C ALA A 128 3.60 3.09 7.39
N GLY A 129 3.57 4.11 6.53
CA GLY A 129 4.71 4.99 6.28
C GLY A 129 5.28 5.60 7.56
N THR A 130 4.40 6.12 8.42
CA THR A 130 4.77 6.68 9.72
C THR A 130 5.29 5.62 10.68
N TYR A 131 4.65 4.46 10.76
CA TYR A 131 5.00 3.40 11.71
C TYR A 131 6.29 2.67 11.37
N TRP A 132 6.56 2.49 10.09
CA TRP A 132 7.71 1.77 9.60
C TRP A 132 8.81 2.67 9.06
N SER A 133 8.67 3.99 9.09
CA SER A 133 9.67 4.91 8.52
C SER A 133 9.99 4.55 7.07
N VAL A 134 8.97 4.61 6.22
CA VAL A 134 9.09 4.48 4.77
C VAL A 134 8.32 5.60 4.09
N PRO A 135 8.88 6.26 3.06
CA PRO A 135 8.15 7.24 2.27
C PRO A 135 6.93 6.61 1.59
N VAL A 136 5.86 7.40 1.52
CA VAL A 136 4.61 7.04 0.83
C VAL A 136 4.36 8.08 -0.25
N ILE A 137 4.30 7.64 -1.50
CA ILE A 137 3.83 8.48 -2.61
C ILE A 137 2.34 8.24 -2.76
N ASP A 138 1.54 9.28 -2.52
CA ASP A 138 0.08 9.20 -2.54
C ASP A 138 -0.48 9.26 -3.97
N LEU A 139 -0.28 8.21 -4.76
CA LEU A 139 -0.80 8.14 -6.13
C LEU A 139 -2.33 8.27 -6.20
N HIS A 140 -3.04 7.91 -5.13
CA HIS A 140 -4.47 8.11 -4.99
C HIS A 140 -4.86 9.56 -5.28
N GLY A 141 -4.25 10.52 -4.55
CA GLY A 141 -4.50 11.95 -4.77
C GLY A 141 -3.66 12.60 -5.86
N LEU A 142 -2.41 12.15 -6.06
CA LEU A 142 -1.43 12.87 -6.89
C LEU A 142 -1.56 12.60 -8.39
N THR A 143 -2.05 11.43 -8.79
CA THR A 143 -2.15 11.11 -10.23
C THR A 143 -3.23 11.94 -10.90
N GLY A 144 -4.29 12.32 -10.16
CA GLY A 144 -5.46 13.01 -10.67
C GLY A 144 -6.21 12.22 -11.75
N ILE A 145 -6.06 10.89 -11.79
CA ILE A 145 -6.88 10.01 -12.63
C ILE A 145 -8.11 9.64 -11.81
N PHE A 146 -9.32 9.95 -12.31
CA PHE A 146 -10.57 9.72 -11.59
C PHE A 146 -11.56 8.90 -12.44
N PRO A 147 -11.38 7.57 -12.53
CA PRO A 147 -12.06 6.70 -13.49
C PRO A 147 -13.55 6.44 -13.19
N VAL A 148 -14.07 6.97 -12.08
CA VAL A 148 -15.51 7.03 -11.80
C VAL A 148 -16.23 7.93 -12.81
N SER A 149 -15.57 8.98 -13.29
CA SER A 149 -16.13 9.89 -14.31
C SER A 149 -15.77 9.44 -15.72
N ASP A 150 -16.74 9.47 -16.63
CA ASP A 150 -16.55 9.15 -18.06
C ASP A 150 -15.48 10.01 -18.73
N ALA A 151 -15.24 11.23 -18.23
CA ALA A 151 -14.19 12.11 -18.72
C ALA A 151 -12.78 11.49 -18.61
N TYR A 152 -12.61 10.47 -17.77
CA TYR A 152 -11.34 9.76 -17.55
C TYR A 152 -11.25 8.41 -18.26
N LEU A 153 -12.28 7.99 -19.02
CA LEU A 153 -12.21 6.81 -19.91
C LEU A 153 -10.95 6.78 -20.81
N PRO A 154 -10.45 7.90 -21.35
CA PRO A 154 -9.21 7.88 -22.15
C PRO A 154 -7.96 7.40 -21.41
N TYR A 155 -7.98 7.28 -20.07
CA TYR A 155 -6.89 6.73 -19.26
C TYR A 155 -7.13 5.28 -18.82
N CYS A 156 -8.32 4.72 -19.08
CA CYS A 156 -8.73 3.37 -18.70
C CYS A 156 -8.47 2.36 -19.82
N ALA A 157 -8.35 1.08 -19.48
CA ALA A 157 -8.14 0.00 -20.45
C ALA A 157 -9.31 -0.11 -21.44
N SER A 158 -10.55 -0.01 -20.96
CA SER A 158 -11.76 0.03 -21.79
C SER A 158 -12.95 0.61 -21.03
N GLU A 159 -14.12 0.68 -21.66
CA GLU A 159 -15.38 1.05 -20.97
C GLU A 159 -15.78 0.05 -19.88
N THR A 160 -15.46 -1.23 -20.08
CA THR A 160 -15.75 -2.33 -19.14
C THR A 160 -14.59 -2.59 -18.17
N ASP A 161 -13.45 -1.95 -18.36
CA ASP A 161 -12.28 -2.04 -17.50
C ASP A 161 -11.76 -0.63 -17.18
N ARG A 162 -12.42 -0.03 -16.18
CA ARG A 162 -12.03 1.25 -15.57
C ARG A 162 -11.21 1.06 -14.30
N LEU A 163 -10.80 -0.18 -14.00
CA LEU A 163 -9.90 -0.52 -12.91
C LEU A 163 -8.44 -0.40 -13.37
N HIS A 164 -8.12 -0.90 -14.56
CA HIS A 164 -6.76 -0.91 -15.08
C HIS A 164 -6.49 0.32 -15.96
N PRO A 165 -5.38 1.04 -15.75
CA PRO A 165 -4.94 2.09 -16.66
C PRO A 165 -4.53 1.51 -18.04
N ASN A 166 -4.76 2.27 -19.11
CA ASN A 166 -4.13 2.00 -20.40
C ASN A 166 -2.73 2.65 -20.49
N THR A 167 -2.10 2.61 -21.66
CA THR A 167 -0.79 3.25 -21.91
C THR A 167 -0.75 4.73 -21.50
N LYS A 168 -1.81 5.51 -21.80
CA LYS A 168 -1.89 6.93 -21.43
C LYS A 168 -2.02 7.11 -19.92
N GLY A 169 -2.82 6.26 -19.27
CA GLY A 169 -2.94 6.22 -17.81
C GLY A 169 -1.62 5.89 -17.14
N HIS A 170 -0.95 4.83 -17.59
CA HIS A 170 0.39 4.44 -17.11
C HIS A 170 1.42 5.54 -17.32
N TYR A 171 1.42 6.22 -18.47
CA TYR A 171 2.33 7.35 -18.73
C TYR A 171 2.14 8.47 -17.71
N ARG A 172 0.89 8.83 -17.40
CA ARG A 172 0.57 9.85 -16.39
C ARG A 172 1.02 9.43 -14.98
N ILE A 173 0.81 8.17 -14.62
CA ILE A 173 1.28 7.61 -13.34
C ILE A 173 2.82 7.64 -13.27
N ALA A 174 3.50 7.18 -14.30
CA ALA A 174 4.97 7.17 -14.37
C ALA A 174 5.55 8.58 -14.27
N LYS A 175 4.94 9.57 -14.95
CA LYS A 175 5.30 10.99 -14.81
C LYS A 175 5.10 11.51 -13.39
N THR A 176 3.99 11.15 -12.76
CA THR A 176 3.72 11.52 -11.36
C THR A 176 4.81 10.98 -10.44
N ILE A 177 5.11 9.67 -10.55
CA ILE A 177 6.16 9.01 -9.78
C ILE A 177 7.52 9.69 -10.03
N GLN A 178 7.89 9.96 -11.29
CA GLN A 178 9.15 10.62 -11.64
C GLN A 178 9.35 11.94 -10.87
N TYR A 179 8.35 12.81 -10.84
CA TYR A 179 8.47 14.10 -10.13
C TYR A 179 8.47 13.95 -8.60
N GLN A 180 7.74 12.98 -8.07
CA GLN A 180 7.73 12.71 -6.62
C GLN A 180 9.07 12.11 -6.14
N LEU A 181 9.72 11.29 -6.97
CA LEU A 181 11.03 10.73 -6.67
C LEU A 181 12.14 11.78 -6.58
N LEU A 182 11.98 12.96 -7.20
CA LEU A 182 12.96 14.04 -7.05
C LEU A 182 13.11 14.54 -5.60
N ALA A 183 12.15 14.24 -4.73
CA ALA A 183 12.21 14.56 -3.30
C ALA A 183 12.84 13.45 -2.44
N LEU A 184 13.20 12.30 -3.01
CA LEU A 184 13.74 11.14 -2.31
C LEU A 184 15.14 10.84 -2.86
N PRO A 185 16.20 10.83 -2.03
CA PRO A 185 17.55 10.56 -2.51
C PRO A 185 17.65 9.13 -3.06
N GLY A 186 18.41 8.96 -4.14
CA GLY A 186 18.61 7.68 -4.81
C GLY A 186 19.75 6.85 -4.23
N ASP A 187 20.55 7.46 -3.36
CA ASP A 187 21.73 6.91 -2.71
C ASP A 187 21.64 7.10 -1.19
N PHE A 188 21.82 6.00 -0.45
CA PHE A 188 21.93 5.95 1.02
C PHE A 188 23.19 5.17 1.41
#